data_AF-A0A7Y0GS07-F1
#
_entry.id   AF-A0A7Y0GS07-F1
#
_cell.length_a   1.000
_cell.length_b   1.000
_cell.length_c   1.000
_cell.angle_alpha   90.00
_cell.angle_beta   90.00
_cell.angle_gamma   90.00
#
_symmetry.space_group_name_H-M   'P 1'
#
loop_
_entity.id
_entity.type
_entity.pdbx_description
1 polymer ?
#
loop_
_entity_poly.entity_id
_entity_poly.type
_entity_poly.pdbx_seq_one_letter_code
_entity_poly.pdbx_strand_id
1 'polypeptide(L)'
;MFDKSGQWIHLETFDDFDNGLSELIDLWSSTSKTATKTVKESALAHFKEDLEAAALKWIDNRAKSKKYASIGEELAEFEEVLKEGSNVAPAADSNAPAAPAKKKA
;
A
#
# COMPACT_ATOMS: atom_id res chain seq x y z
N MET A 1 1.28 2.07 -12.45
CA MET A 1 1.60 0.63 -12.23
C MET A 1 3.00 0.32 -12.73
N PHE A 2 3.75 -0.61 -12.13
CA PHE A 2 5.11 -0.90 -12.62
C PHE A 2 5.08 -1.80 -13.86
N ASP A 3 5.78 -1.41 -14.91
CA ASP A 3 6.00 -2.25 -16.08
C ASP A 3 7.01 -3.39 -15.76
N LYS A 4 7.27 -4.26 -16.75
CA LYS A 4 8.26 -5.36 -16.61
C LYS A 4 9.69 -4.87 -16.35
N SER A 5 9.96 -3.59 -16.60
CA SER A 5 11.23 -2.92 -16.38
C SER A 5 11.32 -2.30 -14.98
N GLY A 6 10.23 -2.32 -14.20
CA GLY A 6 10.12 -1.65 -12.91
C GLY A 6 9.94 -0.14 -13.04
N GLN A 7 9.51 0.37 -14.20
CA GLN A 7 9.18 1.77 -14.41
C GLN A 7 7.70 2.02 -14.14
N TRP A 8 7.38 3.13 -13.47
CA TRP A 8 5.99 3.53 -13.27
C TRP A 8 5.32 3.93 -14.59
N ILE A 9 4.21 3.27 -14.89
CA ILE A 9 3.25 3.60 -15.93
C ILE A 9 2.24 4.58 -15.34
N HIS A 10 2.16 5.76 -15.94
CA HIS A 10 1.22 6.82 -15.58
C HIS A 10 -0.23 6.33 -15.70
N LEU A 11 -1.03 6.61 -14.67
CA LEU A 11 -2.45 6.27 -14.62
C LEU A 11 -3.28 7.48 -15.09
N GLU A 12 -4.20 7.25 -16.03
CA GLU A 12 -5.03 8.33 -16.59
C GLU A 12 -6.53 8.05 -16.47
N THR A 13 -6.95 6.80 -16.69
CA THR A 13 -8.37 6.44 -16.70
C THR A 13 -8.81 5.89 -15.35
N PHE A 14 -10.12 5.97 -15.06
CA PHE A 14 -10.67 5.41 -13.83
C PHE A 14 -10.31 3.93 -13.64
N ASP A 15 -10.39 3.13 -14.70
CA ASP A 15 -10.05 1.70 -14.63
C ASP A 15 -8.54 1.50 -14.35
N ASP A 16 -7.66 2.40 -14.82
CA ASP A 16 -6.23 2.36 -14.47
C ASP A 16 -6.01 2.60 -12.98
N PHE A 17 -6.78 3.52 -12.37
CA PHE A 17 -6.71 3.80 -10.94
C PHE A 17 -7.33 2.69 -10.09
N ASP A 18 -8.47 2.12 -10.51
CA ASP A 18 -9.15 1.02 -9.82
C ASP A 18 -8.28 -0.25 -9.79
N ASN A 19 -7.75 -0.64 -10.95
CA ASN A 19 -6.79 -1.74 -11.04
C ASN A 19 -5.47 -1.40 -10.33
N GLY A 20 -4.99 -0.17 -10.49
CA GLY A 20 -3.75 0.29 -9.87
C GLY A 20 -3.79 0.30 -8.34
N LEU A 21 -4.95 0.60 -7.74
CA LEU A 21 -5.14 0.54 -6.30
C LEU A 21 -5.10 -0.91 -5.80
N SER A 22 -5.75 -1.82 -6.53
CA SER A 22 -5.69 -3.26 -6.24
C SER A 22 -4.25 -3.79 -6.32
N GLU A 23 -3.51 -3.43 -7.38
CA GLU A 23 -2.09 -3.79 -7.51
C GLU A 23 -1.21 -3.18 -6.41
N LEU A 24 -1.52 -1.96 -5.96
CA LEU A 24 -0.81 -1.31 -4.86
C LEU A 24 -1.04 -2.08 -3.55
N ILE A 25 -2.28 -2.46 -3.25
CA ILE A 25 -2.61 -3.28 -2.07
C ILE A 25 -1.90 -4.63 -2.13
N ASP A 26 -1.91 -5.29 -3.28
CA ASP A 26 -1.22 -6.56 -3.50
C ASP A 26 0.29 -6.41 -3.33
N LEU A 27 0.89 -5.34 -3.86
CA LEU A 27 2.31 -5.04 -3.70
C LEU A 27 2.68 -4.88 -2.23
N TRP A 28 1.88 -4.14 -1.45
CA TRP A 28 2.14 -3.92 -0.02
C TRP A 28 1.91 -5.17 0.82
N SER A 29 0.91 -5.99 0.45
CA SER A 29 0.63 -7.30 1.04
C SER A 29 1.66 -8.37 0.64
N SER A 30 2.41 -8.15 -0.45
CA SER A 30 3.38 -9.11 -0.96
C SER A 30 4.59 -9.28 -0.05
N THR A 31 5.00 -10.54 0.13
CA THR A 31 6.25 -10.96 0.78
C THR A 31 7.40 -11.14 -0.22
N SER A 32 7.20 -10.74 -1.49
CA SER A 32 8.22 -10.85 -2.52
C SER A 32 9.47 -10.03 -2.16
N LYS A 33 10.65 -10.61 -2.39
CA LYS A 33 11.95 -9.93 -2.18
C LYS A 33 12.14 -8.70 -3.07
N THR A 34 11.42 -8.62 -4.19
CA THR A 34 11.47 -7.49 -5.13
C THR A 34 10.60 -6.32 -4.69
N ALA A 35 9.58 -6.56 -3.85
CA ALA A 35 8.72 -5.55 -3.26
C ALA A 35 9.40 -4.95 -2.03
N THR A 36 10.55 -4.29 -2.23
CA THR A 36 11.25 -3.61 -1.15
C THR A 36 10.40 -2.45 -0.62
N LYS A 37 10.65 -2.01 0.62
CA LYS A 37 9.96 -0.86 1.21
C LYS A 37 10.04 0.38 0.31
N THR A 38 11.21 0.63 -0.30
CA THR A 38 11.39 1.74 -1.24
C THR A 38 10.49 1.61 -2.47
N VAL A 39 10.38 0.42 -3.07
CA VAL A 39 9.49 0.20 -4.23
C VAL A 39 8.03 0.42 -3.84
N LYS A 40 7.62 -0.07 -2.66
CA LYS A 40 6.29 0.11 -2.10
C LYS A 40 5.94 1.59 -1.88
N GLU A 41 6.85 2.34 -1.27
CA GLU A 41 6.72 3.79 -1.02
C GLU A 41 6.72 4.60 -2.33
N SER A 42 7.59 4.25 -3.28
CA SER A 42 7.60 4.88 -4.62
C SER A 42 6.31 4.62 -5.39
N ALA A 43 5.77 3.40 -5.35
CA ALA A 43 4.48 3.09 -5.98
C ALA A 43 3.35 3.94 -5.41
N LEU A 44 3.29 4.05 -4.07
CA LEU A 44 2.29 4.86 -3.38
C LEU A 44 2.42 6.34 -3.76
N ALA A 45 3.65 6.87 -3.78
CA ALA A 45 3.89 8.27 -4.15
C ALA A 45 3.44 8.58 -5.58
N HIS A 46 3.81 7.73 -6.55
CA HIS A 46 3.41 7.91 -7.94
C HIS A 46 1.89 7.77 -8.14
N PHE A 47 1.25 6.81 -7.46
CA PHE A 47 -0.21 6.66 -7.50
C PHE A 47 -0.93 7.93 -7.03
N LYS A 48 -0.44 8.55 -5.93
CA LYS A 48 -1.00 9.80 -5.40
C LYS A 48 -0.83 10.98 -6.36
N GLU A 49 0.36 11.12 -6.93
CA GLU A 49 0.66 12.18 -7.90
C GLU A 49 -0.25 12.09 -9.13
N ASP A 50 -0.39 10.88 -9.69
CA ASP A 50 -1.29 10.63 -10.81
C ASP A 50 -2.75 10.90 -10.44
N LEU A 51 -3.19 10.49 -9.25
CA LEU A 51 -4.56 10.67 -8.79
C LEU A 51 -4.91 12.15 -8.57
N GLU A 52 -3.98 12.91 -7.98
CA GLU A 52 -4.14 14.36 -7.80
C GLU A 52 -4.21 15.07 -9.16
N ALA A 53 -3.33 14.71 -10.10
CA ALA A 53 -3.36 15.24 -11.46
C ALA A 53 -4.68 14.92 -12.18
N ALA A 54 -5.18 13.69 -12.03
CA ALA A 54 -6.45 13.27 -12.61
C ALA A 54 -7.64 14.01 -11.96
N ALA A 55 -7.64 14.17 -10.64
CA ALA A 55 -8.67 14.91 -9.92
C ALA A 55 -8.73 16.38 -10.35
N LEU A 56 -7.56 17.03 -10.50
CA LEU A 56 -7.46 18.40 -11.01
C LEU A 56 -7.94 18.50 -12.46
N LYS A 57 -7.54 17.57 -13.33
CA LYS A 57 -7.96 17.52 -14.74
C LYS A 57 -9.48 17.44 -14.88
N TRP A 58 -10.14 16.74 -13.96
CA TRP A 58 -11.58 16.49 -14.03
C TRP A 58 -12.42 17.33 -13.07
N ILE A 59 -11.86 18.35 -12.42
CA ILE A 59 -12.53 19.09 -11.34
C ILE A 59 -13.92 19.63 -11.74
N ASP A 60 -14.08 20.10 -12.98
CA ASP A 60 -15.34 20.63 -13.52
C ASP A 60 -16.32 19.55 -14.02
N ASN A 61 -15.88 18.28 -14.10
CA ASN A 61 -16.71 17.15 -14.50
C ASN A 61 -17.21 16.40 -13.27
N ARG A 62 -18.36 16.81 -12.75
CA ARG A 62 -18.97 16.26 -11.52
C ARG A 62 -18.98 14.73 -11.43
N ALA A 63 -19.29 14.04 -12.53
CA ALA A 63 -19.35 12.58 -12.54
C ALA A 63 -17.95 11.96 -12.38
N LYS A 64 -16.96 12.51 -13.08
CA LYS A 64 -15.56 12.06 -12.97
C LYS A 64 -14.94 12.47 -11.64
N SER A 65 -15.13 13.72 -11.18
CA SER A 65 -14.62 14.16 -9.88
C SER A 65 -15.08 13.26 -8.76
N LYS A 66 -16.34 12.81 -8.77
CA LYS A 66 -16.86 11.87 -7.77
C LYS A 66 -16.12 10.52 -7.81
N LYS A 67 -15.85 9.98 -9.01
CA LYS A 67 -15.12 8.72 -9.17
C LYS A 67 -13.70 8.81 -8.60
N TYR A 68 -12.93 9.83 -9.00
CA TYR A 68 -11.57 10.02 -8.51
C TYR A 68 -11.52 10.37 -7.01
N ALA A 69 -12.55 11.06 -6.49
CA ALA A 69 -12.69 11.30 -5.05
C ALA A 69 -12.88 9.98 -4.27
N SER A 70 -13.72 9.05 -4.76
CA SER A 70 -13.90 7.74 -4.12
C SER A 70 -12.61 6.91 -4.13
N ILE A 71 -11.84 6.92 -5.23
CA ILE A 71 -10.51 6.29 -5.24
C ILE A 71 -9.59 6.92 -4.17
N GLY A 72 -9.67 8.24 -3.98
CA GLY A 72 -8.90 8.94 -2.95
C GLY A 72 -9.31 8.55 -1.53
N GLU A 73 -10.60 8.30 -1.28
CA GLU A 73 -11.11 7.79 0.00
C GLU A 73 -10.57 6.37 0.28
N GLU A 74 -10.67 5.46 -0.69
CA GLU A 74 -10.14 4.10 -0.56
C GLU A 74 -8.62 4.08 -0.35
N LEU A 75 -7.88 4.95 -1.05
CA LEU A 75 -6.45 5.12 -0.83
C LEU A 75 -6.13 5.62 0.59
N ALA A 76 -6.93 6.54 1.13
CA ALA A 76 -6.74 7.03 2.49
C ALA A 76 -7.00 5.93 3.53
N GLU A 77 -8.04 5.11 3.35
CA GLU A 77 -8.28 3.93 4.20
C GLU A 77 -7.09 2.97 4.18
N PHE A 78 -6.55 2.70 2.99
CA PHE A 78 -5.36 1.87 2.84
C PHE A 78 -4.13 2.47 3.56
N GLU A 79 -3.88 3.78 3.45
CA GLU A 79 -2.78 4.44 4.16
C GLU A 79 -2.92 4.38 5.68
N GLU A 80 -4.14 4.46 6.22
CA GLU A 80 -4.37 4.29 7.65
C GLU A 80 -4.05 2.86 8.10
N VAL A 81 -4.42 1.85 7.32
CA VAL A 81 -4.03 0.45 7.59
C VAL A 81 -2.50 0.29 7.57
N LEU A 82 -1.79 0.96 6.67
CA LEU A 82 -0.33 0.94 6.65
C LEU A 82 0.29 1.57 7.90
N LYS A 83 -0.29 2.66 8.43
CA LYS A 83 0.16 3.31 9.67
C LYS A 83 -0.12 2.43 10.88
N GLU A 84 -1.30 1.81 10.95
CA GLU A 84 -1.68 0.91 12.05
C GLU A 84 -0.83 -0.38 12.04
N GLY A 85 -0.62 -0.99 10.89
CA GLY A 85 0.25 -2.15 10.71
C GLY A 85 1.73 -1.85 11.00
N SER A 86 2.20 -0.63 10.72
CA SER A 86 3.55 -0.19 11.09
C SER A 86 3.72 0.07 12.60
N ASN A 87 2.64 0.24 13.35
CA ASN A 87 2.66 0.41 14.81
C ASN A 87 2.70 -0.93 15.57
N VAL A 88 2.62 -2.06 14.87
CA VAL A 88 2.62 -3.40 15.46
C VAL A 88 3.84 -4.21 14.98
N ALA A 89 5.02 -3.97 15.58
CA ALA A 89 5.95 -5.03 16.02
C ALA A 89 7.17 -4.46 16.79
N PRO A 90 7.66 -5.12 17.87
CA PRO A 90 7.28 -6.41 18.40
C PRO A 90 6.79 -6.34 19.87
N ALA A 91 5.58 -6.83 20.14
CA ALA A 91 5.36 -7.45 21.44
C ALA A 91 6.16 -8.76 21.41
N ALA A 92 7.28 -8.76 22.12
CA ALA A 92 8.12 -9.91 22.31
C ALA A 92 7.26 -11.11 22.74
N ASP A 93 7.11 -12.05 21.83
CA ASP A 93 6.63 -13.39 22.12
C ASP A 93 7.64 -14.00 23.10
N SER A 94 7.37 -13.82 24.39
CA SER A 94 8.12 -14.43 25.48
C SER A 94 7.73 -15.90 25.55
N ASN A 95 8.02 -16.63 24.48
CA ASN A 95 8.04 -18.08 24.51
C ASN A 95 9.37 -18.51 25.12
N ALA A 96 9.48 -18.35 26.44
CA ALA A 96 10.46 -19.05 27.24
C ALA A 96 9.79 -20.28 27.85
N PRO A 97 9.99 -21.50 27.32
CA PRO A 97 9.64 -22.69 28.07
C PRO A 97 10.62 -22.81 29.23
N ALA A 98 10.14 -22.53 30.45
CA ALA A 98 10.91 -22.80 31.66
C ALA A 98 11.17 -24.32 31.77
N ALA A 99 12.38 -24.73 31.42
CA ALA A 99 12.84 -26.10 31.60
C ALA A 99 12.90 -26.42 33.11
N PRO A 100 12.37 -27.58 33.56
CA PRO A 100 12.52 -28.01 34.95
C PRO A 100 13.92 -28.59 35.15
N ALA A 101 14.80 -27.85 35.84
CA ALA A 101 16.07 -28.38 36.28
C ALA A 101 15.85 -29.42 37.38
N LYS A 102 15.93 -30.70 37.03
CA LYS A 102 16.08 -31.81 37.98
C LYS A 102 17.51 -32.38 37.90
N LYS A 103 18.14 -32.45 39.10
CA LYS A 103 19.20 -33.37 39.57
C LYS A 103 20.65 -32.99 39.18
N LYS A 104 21.70 -33.22 39.98
CA LYS A 104 21.91 -34.08 41.17
C LYS A 104 23.29 -33.74 41.81
N ALA A 105 23.40 -33.83 43.14
CA ALA A 105 24.48 -34.53 43.86
C ALA A 105 23.99 -34.76 45.30
#